data_AF-A0A9D4VB23-F1
#
_entry.id   AF-A0A9D4VB23-F1
#
_cell.length_a   1.000
_cell.length_b   1.000
_cell.length_c   1.000
_cell.angle_alpha   90.00
_cell.angle_beta   90.00
_cell.angle_gamma   90.00
#
_symmetry.space_group_name_H-M   'P 1'
#
loop_
_entity.id
_entity.type
_entity.pdbx_description
1 polymer ?
#
loop_
_entity_poly.entity_id
_entity_poly.type
_entity_poly.pdbx_seq_one_letter_code
_entity_poly.pdbx_strand_id
1 'polypeptide(L)'
;MHSKAPLSMTHQLSITSKALFLANASRFADRPMVSQFITAKELALEVERGLDREGAKVFGAIGPIPIVKAHADSGLHHRDLLTKGILGSKVVAHMSSIGDGRSSQGSHVAGQTLLGSNISQFCAAAMAARPLVTVQSADGDAMTESTTLPDVLKAPIRPDIVNFVHANMAKNKRQPYAVSKKAGHQTSAESWGTGRAVSRIPRVPGGGTHRAGQGAFGNMCRGGRMFAPTKIWRKWHRKINLNQKRYAVVSALAASAIPSLVLARGHRIEQVPEVPLVLDNSVESLEKTSSAVKVLKKIGAYEDVEKAIASRNIRAGKGKMRNRRYVSRRGPLIVYGTEGAKLVKAFRNVPGVEVASVDRLNLLQLAPGGHLGRFIIWTKCAFEKLDQVFGSADEKSKVKKNYALPRPLMANSDLSRIINSDEIQCVVRPTKKEVKRRVLKKNPLKNLGSLVKLNPYAKTARRMELLAEVQRAKARQEKLAAKRKPTAAQVEGADKEAIKKAGDAWYKTMISDSDYTEFENFSKWLGVSQ
;
A
#
# COMPACT_ATOMS: atom_id res chain seq x y z
N MET A 1 37.62 2.89 -84.88
CA MET A 1 36.91 2.56 -86.14
C MET A 1 35.44 2.92 -85.99
N HIS A 2 34.75 3.09 -87.13
CA HIS A 2 33.30 3.25 -87.32
C HIS A 2 32.42 2.68 -86.18
N SER A 3 31.63 3.46 -85.42
CA SER A 3 30.56 4.44 -85.76
C SER A 3 29.16 3.82 -85.85
N LYS A 4 28.27 4.30 -84.97
CA LYS A 4 26.87 4.65 -85.28
C LYS A 4 26.23 5.40 -84.10
N ALA A 5 25.41 6.38 -84.44
CA ALA A 5 24.62 7.24 -83.57
C ALA A 5 23.38 7.68 -84.40
N PRO A 6 22.57 8.64 -83.95
CA PRO A 6 21.73 8.64 -82.76
C PRO A 6 20.23 8.68 -83.18
N LEU A 7 19.33 9.08 -82.27
CA LEU A 7 18.05 9.83 -82.44
C LEU A 7 17.19 9.58 -81.17
N SER A 8 16.34 10.46 -80.66
CA SER A 8 16.41 11.91 -80.40
C SER A 8 15.08 12.34 -79.75
N MET A 9 15.11 13.14 -78.67
CA MET A 9 13.97 13.95 -78.17
C MET A 9 12.70 13.15 -77.72
N THR A 10 11.98 13.47 -76.63
CA THR A 10 12.00 14.55 -75.62
C THR A 10 11.32 13.98 -74.34
N HIS A 11 11.00 14.67 -73.24
CA HIS A 11 10.90 16.10 -72.94
C HIS A 11 11.29 16.44 -71.49
N GLN A 12 11.48 17.73 -71.25
CA GLN A 12 11.45 18.45 -69.96
C GLN A 12 10.03 18.40 -69.31
N LEU A 13 9.79 18.62 -68.01
CA LEU A 13 10.59 19.21 -66.91
C LEU A 13 9.95 18.83 -65.54
N SER A 14 10.65 19.13 -64.43
CA SER A 14 10.09 19.43 -63.09
C SER A 14 9.57 18.26 -62.21
N ILE A 15 9.91 18.14 -60.90
CA ILE A 15 10.95 18.82 -60.06
C ILE A 15 11.39 17.89 -58.90
N THR A 16 12.62 18.08 -58.41
CA THR A 16 13.30 17.51 -57.20
C THR A 16 12.78 16.20 -56.57
N SER A 17 13.49 15.07 -56.63
CA SER A 17 14.83 14.76 -56.05
C SER A 17 14.93 14.61 -54.52
N LYS A 18 15.34 13.41 -54.10
CA LYS A 18 16.13 13.07 -52.88
C LYS A 18 15.44 13.27 -51.51
N ALA A 19 15.67 12.42 -50.49
CA ALA A 19 16.36 11.12 -50.43
C ALA A 19 16.02 10.41 -49.09
N LEU A 20 16.33 9.11 -48.98
CA LEU A 20 16.62 8.30 -47.76
C LEU A 20 15.96 8.76 -46.42
N PHE A 21 15.28 7.91 -45.65
CA PHE A 21 15.85 6.65 -45.13
C PHE A 21 14.81 5.77 -44.37
N LEU A 22 15.02 4.45 -44.43
CA LEU A 22 14.63 3.39 -43.47
C LEU A 22 13.21 3.30 -42.85
N ALA A 23 12.61 2.11 -43.02
CA ALA A 23 11.38 1.68 -42.37
C ALA A 23 11.60 1.10 -40.95
N ASN A 24 10.57 1.21 -40.08
CA ASN A 24 9.97 0.07 -39.33
C ASN A 24 8.88 0.53 -38.33
N ALA A 25 7.59 0.36 -38.66
CA ALA A 25 6.46 0.52 -37.71
C ALA A 25 5.09 -0.03 -38.19
N SER A 26 4.97 -1.33 -38.49
CA SER A 26 3.66 -2.03 -38.54
C SER A 26 3.51 -2.87 -37.25
N ARG A 27 2.67 -2.46 -36.30
CA ARG A 27 1.22 -2.71 -36.23
C ARG A 27 0.87 -4.21 -36.19
N PHE A 28 0.72 -4.71 -34.96
CA PHE A 28 -0.02 -5.96 -34.70
C PHE A 28 -1.49 -5.81 -35.12
N ALA A 29 -2.05 -6.88 -35.64
CA ALA A 29 -3.48 -7.07 -35.87
C ALA A 29 -3.94 -8.41 -35.26
N ASP A 30 -5.21 -8.73 -35.48
CA ASP A 30 -5.85 -10.05 -35.37
C ASP A 30 -6.15 -10.62 -33.96
N ARG A 31 -7.44 -10.48 -33.61
CA ARG A 31 -8.25 -11.42 -32.84
C ARG A 31 -9.60 -11.58 -33.54
N PRO A 32 -10.19 -12.79 -33.53
CA PRO A 32 -11.34 -13.03 -32.66
C PRO A 32 -11.14 -14.35 -31.85
N MET A 33 -12.11 -15.18 -31.39
CA MET A 33 -13.58 -15.14 -31.39
C MET A 33 -14.18 -15.78 -30.11
N VAL A 34 -15.37 -15.31 -29.74
CA VAL A 34 -16.54 -15.98 -29.11
C VAL A 34 -16.36 -17.27 -28.26
N SER A 35 -16.65 -17.15 -26.96
CA SER A 35 -17.80 -17.80 -26.26
C SER A 35 -17.92 -17.22 -24.84
N GLN A 36 -18.99 -16.45 -24.55
CA GLN A 36 -20.17 -16.84 -23.75
C GLN A 36 -19.89 -17.24 -22.28
N PHE A 37 -20.25 -16.38 -21.32
CA PHE A 37 -21.44 -16.52 -20.45
C PHE A 37 -21.58 -15.39 -19.40
N ILE A 38 -22.83 -15.09 -19.00
CA ILE A 38 -23.29 -14.32 -17.82
C ILE A 38 -22.72 -12.89 -17.65
N THR A 39 -23.53 -11.89 -17.96
CA THR A 39 -23.40 -10.51 -17.48
C THR A 39 -24.58 -10.13 -16.58
N ALA A 40 -24.32 -9.48 -15.45
CA ALA A 40 -25.35 -9.13 -14.48
C ALA A 40 -26.25 -7.98 -14.99
N LYS A 41 -27.51 -8.29 -15.33
CA LYS A 41 -28.51 -7.29 -15.76
C LYS A 41 -29.95 -7.61 -15.33
N GLU A 42 -30.11 -8.31 -14.20
CA GLU A 42 -31.37 -8.99 -13.84
C GLU A 42 -31.79 -8.83 -12.35
N LEU A 43 -31.36 -7.75 -11.69
CA LEU A 43 -31.77 -7.40 -10.32
C LEU A 43 -32.06 -5.88 -10.19
N ALA A 44 -32.88 -5.36 -11.10
CA ALA A 44 -33.24 -3.93 -11.15
C ALA A 44 -34.63 -3.67 -11.75
N LEU A 45 -35.63 -4.53 -11.52
CA LEU A 45 -36.97 -4.37 -12.08
C LEU A 45 -38.10 -4.99 -11.24
N GLU A 46 -38.11 -4.75 -9.93
CA GLU A 46 -39.26 -5.02 -9.06
C GLU A 46 -39.30 -4.01 -7.89
N VAL A 47 -40.50 -3.79 -7.32
CA VAL A 47 -40.92 -2.78 -6.30
C VAL A 47 -41.70 -1.56 -6.84
N GLU A 48 -41.33 -0.91 -7.96
CA GLU A 48 -42.13 0.20 -8.50
C GLU A 48 -43.26 -0.27 -9.45
N ARG A 49 -44.32 -0.87 -8.87
CA ARG A 49 -45.71 -0.90 -9.41
C ARG A 49 -46.68 -1.57 -8.42
N GLY A 50 -47.29 -0.78 -7.54
CA GLY A 50 -48.34 -1.27 -6.63
C GLY A 50 -49.07 -0.14 -5.93
N LEU A 51 -50.34 0.07 -6.29
CA LEU A 51 -51.35 0.82 -5.53
C LEU A 51 -51.05 2.31 -5.21
N ASP A 52 -50.92 3.13 -6.27
CA ASP A 52 -51.46 4.50 -6.26
C ASP A 52 -52.64 4.54 -7.25
N ARG A 53 -53.84 4.18 -6.75
CA ARG A 53 -55.12 4.22 -7.48
C ARG A 53 -56.27 4.66 -6.59
N GLU A 54 -56.32 5.95 -6.27
CA GLU A 54 -57.55 6.73 -6.14
C GLU A 54 -57.23 8.24 -6.05
N GLY A 55 -58.21 9.11 -6.33
CA GLY A 55 -58.03 10.57 -6.20
C GLY A 55 -57.63 11.37 -7.44
N ALA A 56 -57.85 10.84 -8.66
CA ALA A 56 -57.64 11.58 -9.92
C ALA A 56 -58.88 11.57 -10.84
N LYS A 57 -59.90 12.37 -10.49
CA LYS A 57 -60.94 12.88 -11.41
C LYS A 57 -60.99 14.40 -11.27
N VAL A 58 -61.67 15.06 -12.23
CA VAL A 58 -61.97 16.51 -12.29
C VAL A 58 -60.86 17.39 -12.91
N PHE A 59 -61.10 17.75 -14.18
CA PHE A 59 -60.43 18.73 -15.07
C PHE A 59 -58.92 18.59 -15.37
N GLY A 60 -58.44 18.82 -16.61
CA GLY A 60 -59.13 19.09 -17.87
C GLY A 60 -58.63 20.32 -18.63
N ALA A 61 -57.81 20.09 -19.66
CA ALA A 61 -57.47 20.95 -20.82
C ALA A 61 -57.22 22.47 -20.65
N ILE A 62 -56.06 22.94 -21.13
CA ILE A 62 -55.86 24.03 -22.13
C ILE A 62 -54.34 24.10 -22.49
N GLY A 63 -54.00 24.55 -23.71
CA GLY A 63 -52.68 24.37 -24.34
C GLY A 63 -51.60 25.45 -24.09
N PRO A 64 -50.39 25.27 -24.67
CA PRO A 64 -49.21 26.14 -24.46
C PRO A 64 -48.92 27.11 -25.63
N ILE A 65 -48.24 28.25 -25.37
CA ILE A 65 -47.51 29.15 -26.32
C ILE A 65 -46.97 30.39 -25.55
N PRO A 66 -45.86 31.08 -25.93
CA PRO A 66 -44.71 30.71 -26.77
C PRO A 66 -43.32 30.97 -26.07
N ILE A 67 -42.25 31.06 -26.87
CA ILE A 67 -40.82 31.15 -26.48
C ILE A 67 -40.28 32.58 -26.60
N VAL A 68 -39.33 32.98 -25.72
CA VAL A 68 -38.23 33.91 -26.08
C VAL A 68 -36.90 33.36 -25.53
N LYS A 69 -35.80 33.62 -26.24
CA LYS A 69 -34.45 33.02 -26.07
C LYS A 69 -33.42 34.13 -25.80
N ALA A 70 -32.47 33.90 -24.89
CA ALA A 70 -31.33 34.79 -24.65
C ALA A 70 -30.02 33.98 -24.46
N HIS A 71 -28.90 34.50 -24.96
CA HIS A 71 -27.58 33.87 -24.95
C HIS A 71 -26.60 34.64 -24.04
N ALA A 72 -25.79 33.89 -23.29
CA ALA A 72 -24.39 34.15 -22.87
C ALA A 72 -23.97 32.87 -22.11
N ASP A 73 -22.91 32.13 -22.46
CA ASP A 73 -21.49 32.51 -22.53
C ASP A 73 -20.95 33.09 -21.21
N SER A 74 -19.76 32.76 -20.72
CA SER A 74 -18.87 31.61 -20.88
C SER A 74 -17.81 31.72 -19.75
N GLY A 75 -16.95 30.73 -19.53
CA GLY A 75 -15.79 30.91 -18.62
C GLY A 75 -15.48 29.71 -17.73
N LEU A 76 -14.49 28.92 -18.15
CA LEU A 76 -13.76 28.06 -17.23
C LEU A 76 -12.76 28.92 -16.45
N HIS A 77 -12.62 28.67 -15.16
CA HIS A 77 -11.28 28.61 -14.57
C HIS A 77 -11.17 27.42 -13.61
N HIS A 78 -10.04 26.74 -13.71
CA HIS A 78 -9.65 25.55 -12.96
C HIS A 78 -8.19 25.76 -12.53
N ARG A 79 -7.72 25.06 -11.48
CA ARG A 79 -6.46 25.29 -10.72
C ARG A 79 -6.54 26.40 -9.65
N ASP A 80 -5.83 26.34 -8.52
CA ASP A 80 -5.01 25.21 -8.00
C ASP A 80 -4.95 25.11 -6.44
N LEU A 81 -4.80 23.85 -6.02
CA LEU A 81 -4.00 23.27 -4.91
C LEU A 81 -3.52 24.09 -3.68
N LEU A 82 -3.65 23.41 -2.51
CA LEU A 82 -2.70 23.31 -1.37
C LEU A 82 -2.39 24.54 -0.48
N THR A 83 -2.66 24.43 0.83
CA THR A 83 -1.67 24.07 1.89
C THR A 83 -2.27 24.15 3.32
N LYS A 84 -1.45 23.75 4.33
CA LYS A 84 -1.60 23.98 5.80
C LYS A 84 -2.60 23.10 6.58
N GLY A 85 -2.07 22.04 7.19
CA GLY A 85 -2.50 21.55 8.52
C GLY A 85 -1.63 22.18 9.63
N ILE A 86 -1.45 21.50 10.79
CA ILE A 86 -0.86 22.00 12.07
C ILE A 86 -1.87 22.91 12.80
N LEU A 87 -2.24 22.78 14.09
CA LEU A 87 -1.98 21.88 15.25
C LEU A 87 -3.37 21.69 15.95
N GLY A 88 -3.60 20.99 17.08
CA GLY A 88 -2.76 20.26 18.02
C GLY A 88 -3.46 20.12 19.39
N SER A 89 -3.76 18.88 19.80
CA SER A 89 -4.07 18.40 21.16
C SER A 89 -4.37 19.38 22.32
N LYS A 90 -5.53 19.21 22.95
CA LYS A 90 -5.71 19.40 24.41
C LYS A 90 -6.74 18.39 24.96
N VAL A 91 -6.27 17.48 25.81
CA VAL A 91 -7.09 16.66 26.72
C VAL A 91 -6.40 16.75 28.07
N VAL A 92 -7.11 17.21 29.09
CA VAL A 92 -6.59 17.32 30.46
C VAL A 92 -7.00 16.06 31.22
N ALA A 93 -6.03 15.36 31.78
CA ALA A 93 -6.27 14.29 32.74
C ALA A 93 -6.07 14.86 34.15
N HIS A 94 -7.10 14.78 34.99
CA HIS A 94 -6.94 15.00 36.42
C HIS A 94 -6.44 13.71 37.07
N MET A 95 -5.27 13.77 37.72
CA MET A 95 -4.89 12.85 38.78
C MET A 95 -5.14 13.54 40.11
N SER A 96 -5.74 12.83 41.06
CA SER A 96 -5.87 13.25 42.46
C SER A 96 -5.68 12.03 43.35
N SER A 97 -4.54 12.00 44.06
CA SER A 97 -4.20 10.95 45.02
C SER A 97 -4.79 11.26 46.40
N ILE A 98 -5.41 10.26 47.02
CA ILE A 98 -5.61 10.17 48.48
C ILE A 98 -5.19 8.75 48.89
N GLY A 99 -4.55 8.60 50.05
CA GLY A 99 -3.93 7.34 50.50
C GLY A 99 -4.52 6.77 51.79
N ASP A 100 -3.69 5.94 52.45
CA ASP A 100 -3.73 5.58 53.87
C ASP A 100 -4.96 4.80 54.41
N GLY A 101 -5.01 3.53 54.01
CA GLY A 101 -4.89 2.34 54.88
C GLY A 101 -5.57 2.24 56.26
N ARG A 102 -6.13 1.05 56.54
CA ARG A 102 -6.16 0.44 57.89
C ARG A 102 -6.35 -1.08 57.83
N SER A 103 -6.19 -1.74 58.98
CA SER A 103 -6.06 -3.19 59.14
C SER A 103 -7.23 -3.87 59.88
N SER A 104 -7.60 -5.07 59.44
CA SER A 104 -8.32 -6.14 60.17
C SER A 104 -8.07 -7.44 59.36
N GLN A 105 -7.69 -8.60 59.90
CA GLN A 105 -8.47 -9.52 60.73
C GLN A 105 -9.93 -9.71 60.25
N GLY A 106 -10.42 -10.92 59.92
CA GLY A 106 -9.77 -12.22 59.81
C GLY A 106 -10.69 -13.36 60.23
N SER A 107 -10.87 -14.38 59.38
CA SER A 107 -11.66 -15.59 59.73
C SER A 107 -11.33 -16.75 58.79
N HIS A 108 -11.01 -17.93 59.35
CA HIS A 108 -10.92 -19.18 58.59
C HIS A 108 -12.31 -19.78 58.36
N VAL A 109 -12.53 -20.35 57.18
CA VAL A 109 -13.40 -21.53 57.01
C VAL A 109 -12.63 -22.53 56.17
N ALA A 110 -12.35 -23.71 56.75
CA ALA A 110 -11.77 -24.83 56.01
C ALA A 110 -12.90 -25.70 55.44
N GLY A 111 -12.98 -25.81 54.11
CA GLY A 111 -13.85 -26.77 53.43
C GLY A 111 -12.99 -27.87 52.80
N GLN A 112 -13.17 -29.12 53.21
CA GLN A 112 -12.34 -30.23 52.75
C GLN A 112 -12.73 -30.72 51.34
N THR A 113 -11.67 -30.95 50.55
CA THR A 113 -11.54 -31.94 49.46
C THR A 113 -12.80 -32.68 48.95
N LEU A 114 -13.08 -32.51 47.66
CA LEU A 114 -13.52 -33.63 46.80
C LEU A 114 -12.52 -33.82 45.65
N LEU A 115 -12.32 -35.08 45.24
CA LEU A 115 -11.27 -35.50 44.31
C LEU A 115 -11.64 -35.18 42.85
N GLY A 116 -11.30 -33.97 42.40
CA GLY A 116 -11.42 -33.54 41.01
C GLY A 116 -10.29 -34.06 40.08
N SER A 117 -10.06 -35.37 40.05
CA SER A 117 -9.14 -35.98 39.07
C SER A 117 -9.64 -35.77 37.63
N ASN A 118 -8.71 -35.59 36.69
CA ASN A 118 -8.94 -35.54 35.23
C ASN A 118 -9.51 -34.24 34.62
N ILE A 119 -9.12 -33.06 35.12
CA ILE A 119 -9.35 -31.77 34.42
C ILE A 119 -8.09 -31.30 33.63
N SER A 120 -6.91 -31.85 33.92
CA SER A 120 -5.62 -31.40 33.37
C SER A 120 -5.25 -31.93 31.96
N GLN A 121 -6.19 -32.53 31.21
CA GLN A 121 -5.90 -33.17 29.91
C GLN A 121 -6.52 -32.51 28.68
N PHE A 122 -7.30 -31.43 28.82
CA PHE A 122 -7.90 -30.73 27.68
C PHE A 122 -7.32 -29.32 27.46
N CYS A 123 -7.31 -28.92 26.18
CA CYS A 123 -6.89 -27.60 25.67
C CYS A 123 -5.37 -27.25 25.68
N ALA A 124 -4.50 -28.22 25.37
CA ALA A 124 -3.20 -27.93 24.76
C ALA A 124 -3.35 -27.79 23.22
N ALA A 125 -4.02 -26.74 22.76
CA ALA A 125 -4.25 -26.46 21.33
C ALA A 125 -2.97 -25.93 20.63
N ALA A 126 -1.95 -26.79 20.54
CA ALA A 126 -0.70 -26.53 19.84
C ALA A 126 -0.91 -26.32 18.33
N MET A 127 0.10 -25.77 17.64
CA MET A 127 0.10 -25.60 16.18
C MET A 127 -0.29 -26.90 15.46
N ALA A 128 -1.14 -26.78 14.43
CA ALA A 128 -1.61 -27.91 13.63
C ALA A 128 -0.43 -28.65 12.97
N ALA A 129 -0.04 -29.77 13.58
CA ALA A 129 1.17 -30.50 13.27
C ALA A 129 0.88 -32.01 13.36
N ARG A 130 1.35 -32.78 12.36
CA ARG A 130 1.30 -34.24 12.43
C ARG A 130 2.25 -34.70 13.57
N PRO A 131 1.79 -35.47 14.58
CA PRO A 131 2.67 -35.90 15.67
C PRO A 131 3.70 -36.95 15.22
N LEU A 132 3.36 -37.71 14.16
CA LEU A 132 4.22 -38.68 13.48
C LEU A 132 4.43 -38.24 12.03
N VAL A 133 5.62 -38.53 11.51
CA VAL A 133 6.06 -38.30 10.12
C VAL A 133 6.55 -39.62 9.55
N THR A 134 6.19 -39.94 8.32
CA THR A 134 6.58 -41.20 7.67
C THR A 134 8.03 -41.15 7.19
N VAL A 135 8.73 -42.27 7.27
CA VAL A 135 10.07 -42.40 6.67
C VAL A 135 9.88 -42.89 5.24
N GLN A 136 10.28 -42.08 4.27
CA GLN A 136 10.19 -42.45 2.85
C GLN A 136 11.44 -43.26 2.44
N SER A 137 11.22 -44.33 1.69
CA SER A 137 12.33 -45.12 1.13
C SER A 137 13.13 -44.30 0.11
N ALA A 138 14.40 -44.65 -0.08
CA ALA A 138 15.20 -44.15 -1.21
C ALA A 138 14.55 -44.51 -2.57
N ASP A 139 13.69 -45.54 -2.60
CA ASP A 139 12.97 -45.97 -3.79
C ASP A 139 11.65 -45.21 -4.06
N GLY A 140 11.20 -44.34 -3.16
CA GLY A 140 9.99 -43.52 -3.32
C GLY A 140 8.72 -44.14 -2.71
N ASP A 141 8.77 -45.42 -2.36
CA ASP A 141 7.70 -46.08 -1.61
C ASP A 141 7.71 -45.64 -0.13
N ALA A 142 6.53 -45.46 0.46
CA ALA A 142 6.39 -45.11 1.87
C ALA A 142 6.73 -46.34 2.74
N MET A 143 7.71 -46.20 3.65
CA MET A 143 8.07 -47.25 4.58
C MET A 143 7.08 -47.27 5.76
N THR A 144 6.83 -48.45 6.33
CA THR A 144 5.94 -48.60 7.50
C THR A 144 6.50 -47.92 8.76
N GLU A 145 7.79 -47.58 8.77
CA GLU A 145 8.41 -46.81 9.85
C GLU A 145 7.97 -45.35 9.86
N SER A 146 7.66 -44.85 11.05
CA SER A 146 7.41 -43.42 11.31
C SER A 146 8.29 -42.91 12.43
N THR A 147 8.47 -41.59 12.49
CA THR A 147 9.23 -40.88 13.53
C THR A 147 8.40 -39.76 14.14
N THR A 148 8.63 -39.47 15.41
CA THR A 148 7.95 -38.36 16.11
C THR A 148 8.42 -37.02 15.58
N LEU A 149 7.49 -36.07 15.37
CA LEU A 149 7.82 -34.71 14.92
C LEU A 149 8.58 -33.91 16.01
N PRO A 150 9.84 -33.48 15.75
CA PRO A 150 10.63 -32.71 16.70
C PRO A 150 9.97 -31.40 17.14
N ASP A 151 10.09 -31.04 18.42
CA ASP A 151 9.45 -29.83 18.99
C ASP A 151 10.00 -28.54 18.37
N VAL A 152 11.23 -28.60 17.84
CA VAL A 152 11.87 -27.54 17.06
C VAL A 152 11.01 -27.07 15.88
N LEU A 153 10.17 -27.97 15.32
CA LEU A 153 9.30 -27.69 14.18
C LEU A 153 7.94 -27.10 14.60
N LYS A 154 7.57 -27.22 15.88
CA LYS A 154 6.35 -26.65 16.50
C LYS A 154 6.57 -25.23 17.05
N ALA A 155 7.78 -24.68 16.87
CA ALA A 155 8.21 -23.43 17.49
C ALA A 155 7.71 -22.16 16.76
N PRO A 156 7.53 -21.02 17.47
CA PRO A 156 6.98 -19.79 16.91
C PRO A 156 7.78 -19.22 15.73
N ILE A 157 7.09 -19.00 14.62
CA ILE A 157 7.65 -18.49 13.37
C ILE A 157 7.72 -16.95 13.41
N ARG A 158 8.95 -16.42 13.35
CA ARG A 158 9.27 -14.99 13.49
C ARG A 158 10.11 -14.46 12.33
N PRO A 159 9.47 -14.01 11.22
CA PRO A 159 10.18 -13.45 10.07
C PRO A 159 10.95 -12.16 10.40
N ASP A 160 10.56 -11.43 11.44
CA ASP A 160 11.24 -10.22 11.91
C ASP A 160 12.64 -10.53 12.44
N ILE A 161 12.75 -11.51 13.35
CA ILE A 161 14.02 -11.98 13.91
C ILE A 161 14.87 -12.61 12.80
N VAL A 162 14.29 -13.45 11.94
CA VAL A 162 15.04 -14.09 10.86
C VAL A 162 15.61 -13.08 9.87
N ASN A 163 14.84 -12.08 9.43
CA ASN A 163 15.35 -11.02 8.56
C ASN A 163 16.45 -10.19 9.24
N PHE A 164 16.27 -9.77 10.49
CA PHE A 164 17.28 -9.00 11.23
C PHE A 164 18.59 -9.79 11.40
N VAL A 165 18.50 -11.06 11.80
CA VAL A 165 19.67 -11.92 12.02
C VAL A 165 20.33 -12.29 10.69
N HIS A 166 19.57 -12.68 9.66
CA HIS A 166 20.10 -12.98 8.32
C HIS A 166 20.83 -11.77 7.74
N ALA A 167 20.21 -10.58 7.75
CA ALA A 167 20.82 -9.37 7.21
C ALA A 167 22.11 -8.99 7.95
N ASN A 168 22.21 -9.23 9.25
CA ASN A 168 23.46 -8.99 10.00
C ASN A 168 24.49 -10.10 9.83
N MET A 169 24.07 -11.36 9.68
CA MET A 169 24.96 -12.51 9.49
C MET A 169 25.58 -12.49 8.09
N ALA A 170 24.81 -12.13 7.05
CA ALA A 170 25.30 -11.96 5.69
C ALA A 170 26.37 -10.86 5.56
N LYS A 171 26.30 -9.80 6.40
CA LYS A 171 27.36 -8.76 6.46
C LYS A 171 28.72 -9.34 6.88
N ASN A 172 28.75 -10.42 7.67
CA ASN A 172 29.99 -11.01 8.16
C ASN A 172 30.79 -11.79 7.09
N LYS A 173 30.15 -12.20 5.98
CA LYS A 173 30.81 -12.86 4.83
C LYS A 173 31.46 -11.87 3.86
N ARG A 174 31.43 -10.56 4.15
CA ARG A 174 31.99 -9.52 3.27
C ARG A 174 33.48 -9.35 3.50
N GLN A 175 34.27 -9.52 2.45
CA GLN A 175 35.66 -9.07 2.44
C GLN A 175 35.71 -7.52 2.50
N PRO A 176 36.66 -6.92 3.24
CA PRO A 176 36.84 -5.48 3.30
C PRO A 176 37.37 -4.94 1.96
N TYR A 177 37.00 -3.71 1.61
CA TYR A 177 37.59 -3.01 0.45
C TYR A 177 37.74 -1.50 0.73
N ALA A 178 38.83 -0.93 0.25
CA ALA A 178 39.22 0.47 0.47
C ALA A 178 39.85 1.07 -0.79
N VAL A 179 39.91 2.39 -0.86
CA VAL A 179 40.76 3.12 -1.82
C VAL A 179 42.14 3.34 -1.16
N SER A 180 43.22 3.33 -1.95
CA SER A 180 44.58 3.58 -1.44
C SER A 180 44.66 4.89 -0.66
N LYS A 181 45.39 4.90 0.46
CA LYS A 181 45.50 6.04 1.41
C LYS A 181 45.99 7.33 0.71
N LYS A 182 46.89 7.20 -0.28
CA LYS A 182 47.50 8.28 -1.08
C LYS A 182 46.85 8.51 -2.45
N ALA A 183 45.75 7.83 -2.81
CA ALA A 183 45.10 8.00 -4.12
C ALA A 183 44.67 9.45 -4.35
N GLY A 184 45.04 10.02 -5.51
CA GLY A 184 44.78 11.43 -5.86
C GLY A 184 45.59 12.45 -5.05
N HIS A 185 46.59 12.01 -4.27
CA HIS A 185 47.43 12.81 -3.36
C HIS A 185 48.93 12.68 -3.66
N GLN A 186 49.32 12.12 -4.80
CA GLN A 186 50.73 11.85 -5.19
C GLN A 186 51.31 12.92 -6.14
N THR A 187 50.61 14.03 -6.34
CA THR A 187 51.04 15.17 -7.17
C THR A 187 51.48 16.33 -6.29
N SER A 188 52.64 16.93 -6.56
CA SER A 188 53.15 18.14 -5.88
C SER A 188 52.41 19.41 -6.32
N ALA A 189 51.08 19.40 -6.25
CA ALA A 189 50.22 20.43 -6.82
C ALA A 189 49.80 21.49 -5.80
N GLU A 190 49.95 22.76 -6.15
CA GLU A 190 49.79 23.92 -5.26
C GLU A 190 48.87 24.98 -5.88
N SER A 191 48.24 25.82 -5.06
CA SER A 191 47.32 26.84 -5.58
C SER A 191 48.11 28.05 -6.07
N TRP A 192 47.88 28.46 -7.32
CA TRP A 192 48.47 29.68 -7.90
C TRP A 192 47.86 30.98 -7.36
N GLY A 193 46.94 30.92 -6.39
CA GLY A 193 46.32 32.07 -5.75
C GLY A 193 45.31 32.81 -6.63
N THR A 194 45.28 34.14 -6.49
CA THR A 194 44.45 35.10 -7.23
C THR A 194 45.20 35.72 -8.41
N GLY A 195 44.55 36.62 -9.17
CA GLY A 195 45.22 37.44 -10.19
C GLY A 195 45.54 36.75 -11.52
N ARG A 196 45.15 35.48 -11.71
CA ARG A 196 45.46 34.69 -12.93
C ARG A 196 44.24 34.27 -13.75
N ALA A 197 43.12 34.99 -13.64
CA ALA A 197 41.84 34.71 -14.32
C ALA A 197 41.29 33.27 -14.19
N VAL A 198 41.73 32.52 -13.17
CA VAL A 198 41.58 31.07 -13.06
C VAL A 198 41.25 30.67 -11.61
N SER A 199 40.51 29.57 -11.43
CA SER A 199 40.08 29.10 -10.10
C SER A 199 41.24 28.67 -9.19
N ARG A 200 41.17 29.07 -7.91
CA ARG A 200 42.16 28.87 -6.83
C ARG A 200 42.38 27.41 -6.37
N ILE A 201 42.02 26.43 -7.19
CA ILE A 201 42.24 25.00 -6.94
C ILE A 201 43.74 24.68 -7.13
N PRO A 202 44.35 23.80 -6.31
CA PRO A 202 45.73 23.36 -6.51
C PRO A 202 46.01 22.77 -7.90
N ARG A 203 47.11 23.18 -8.52
CA ARG A 203 47.49 22.87 -9.90
C ARG A 203 48.86 22.20 -9.96
N VAL A 204 49.02 21.27 -10.89
CA VAL A 204 50.31 20.58 -11.09
C VAL A 204 51.34 21.59 -11.64
N PRO A 205 52.52 21.74 -11.01
CA PRO A 205 53.56 22.66 -11.46
C PRO A 205 54.31 22.15 -12.70
N GLY A 206 55.26 22.94 -13.18
CA GLY A 206 56.06 22.64 -14.37
C GLY A 206 55.38 23.07 -15.68
N GLY A 207 55.90 22.57 -16.80
CA GLY A 207 55.43 22.85 -18.15
C GLY A 207 55.60 21.63 -19.08
N GLY A 208 55.51 21.85 -20.40
CA GLY A 208 55.77 20.85 -21.45
C GLY A 208 54.74 19.72 -21.58
N THR A 209 54.17 19.22 -20.47
CA THR A 209 53.18 18.15 -20.49
C THR A 209 51.75 18.68 -20.42
N HIS A 210 50.80 18.01 -21.07
CA HIS A 210 49.36 18.34 -20.95
C HIS A 210 48.80 18.29 -19.52
N ARG A 211 49.53 17.71 -18.55
CA ARG A 211 49.10 17.61 -17.15
C ARG A 211 49.52 18.84 -16.32
N ALA A 212 50.53 19.58 -16.74
CA ALA A 212 50.93 20.85 -16.11
C ALA A 212 49.75 21.85 -16.12
N GLY A 213 49.64 22.69 -15.09
CA GLY A 213 48.57 23.67 -14.92
C GLY A 213 47.16 23.12 -14.67
N GLN A 214 46.94 21.81 -14.81
CA GLN A 214 45.65 21.17 -14.52
C GLN A 214 45.39 21.08 -13.01
N GLY A 215 44.11 21.16 -12.63
CA GLY A 215 43.65 20.94 -11.26
C GLY A 215 43.96 19.52 -10.74
N ALA A 216 44.31 19.45 -9.46
CA ALA A 216 44.64 18.23 -8.73
C ALA A 216 44.05 18.28 -7.30
N PHE A 217 44.29 17.22 -6.51
CA PHE A 217 43.79 16.99 -5.15
C PHE A 217 42.25 16.94 -4.97
N GLY A 218 41.51 17.95 -5.42
CA GLY A 218 40.07 18.10 -5.20
C GLY A 218 39.21 16.98 -5.80
N ASN A 219 38.09 16.67 -5.14
CA ASN A 219 37.14 15.64 -5.57
C ASN A 219 36.39 15.97 -6.88
N MET A 220 36.41 17.22 -7.31
CA MET A 220 35.90 17.68 -8.61
C MET A 220 36.92 17.48 -9.75
N CYS A 221 38.20 17.25 -9.45
CA CYS A 221 39.27 17.23 -10.44
C CYS A 221 39.43 15.83 -11.06
N ARG A 222 39.66 15.75 -12.37
CA ARG A 222 40.05 14.51 -13.06
C ARG A 222 41.37 13.98 -12.44
N GLY A 223 41.32 12.78 -11.86
CA GLY A 223 42.45 12.18 -11.14
C GLY A 223 42.70 12.72 -9.73
N GLY A 224 41.87 13.65 -9.24
CA GLY A 224 41.87 14.09 -7.84
C GLY A 224 41.30 13.04 -6.89
N ARG A 225 41.29 13.35 -5.58
CA ARG A 225 40.88 12.40 -4.53
C ARG A 225 39.39 12.50 -4.26
N MET A 226 38.72 11.36 -4.38
CA MET A 226 37.33 11.17 -3.98
C MET A 226 37.10 11.61 -2.52
N PHE A 227 36.06 12.41 -2.28
CA PHE A 227 35.61 12.79 -0.93
C PHE A 227 35.22 11.55 -0.10
N ALA A 228 35.45 11.61 1.22
CA ALA A 228 35.20 10.51 2.17
C ALA A 228 35.61 9.11 1.65
N PRO A 229 36.87 8.91 1.20
CA PRO A 229 37.26 7.70 0.47
C PRO A 229 37.20 6.45 1.38
N THR A 230 36.73 5.32 0.84
CA THR A 230 36.45 4.11 1.63
C THR A 230 37.68 3.63 2.40
N LYS A 231 37.48 3.34 3.69
CA LYS A 231 38.54 2.98 4.65
C LYS A 231 38.45 1.51 5.05
N ILE A 232 39.61 0.91 5.33
CA ILE A 232 39.72 -0.47 5.83
C ILE A 232 38.94 -0.66 7.14
N TRP A 233 39.02 0.30 8.06
CA TRP A 233 38.40 0.28 9.40
C TRP A 233 36.88 0.49 9.42
N ARG A 234 36.20 0.47 8.27
CA ARG A 234 34.73 0.44 8.23
C ARG A 234 34.23 -0.79 9.01
N LYS A 235 33.18 -0.65 9.83
CA LYS A 235 32.58 -1.77 10.59
C LYS A 235 31.78 -2.71 9.68
N TRP A 236 32.50 -3.57 8.95
CA TRP A 236 31.96 -4.59 8.04
C TRP A 236 31.15 -5.65 8.80
N HIS A 237 31.78 -6.24 9.82
CA HIS A 237 31.20 -7.29 10.64
C HIS A 237 30.24 -6.75 11.71
N ARG A 238 29.30 -7.59 12.14
CA ARG A 238 28.30 -7.34 13.18
C ARG A 238 28.27 -8.51 14.15
N LYS A 239 28.54 -8.22 15.44
CA LYS A 239 28.17 -9.12 16.55
C LYS A 239 26.65 -9.22 16.58
N ILE A 240 26.14 -10.42 16.81
CA ILE A 240 24.70 -10.74 16.91
C ILE A 240 24.55 -11.64 18.12
N ASN A 241 23.55 -11.38 18.96
CA ASN A 241 23.36 -12.12 20.21
C ASN A 241 23.09 -13.60 19.92
N LEU A 242 23.74 -14.47 20.67
CA LEU A 242 23.75 -15.92 20.41
C LEU A 242 22.34 -16.52 20.51
N ASN A 243 21.52 -16.07 21.47
CA ASN A 243 20.13 -16.51 21.61
C ASN A 243 19.24 -16.00 20.47
N GLN A 244 19.48 -14.81 19.92
CA GLN A 244 18.79 -14.33 18.71
C GLN A 244 19.14 -15.19 17.48
N LYS A 245 20.40 -15.62 17.34
CA LYS A 245 20.80 -16.58 16.29
C LYS A 245 20.08 -17.93 16.45
N ARG A 246 20.02 -18.47 17.69
CA ARG A 246 19.33 -19.73 17.98
C ARG A 246 17.83 -19.63 17.64
N TYR A 247 17.15 -18.58 18.11
CA TYR A 247 15.73 -18.30 17.76
C TYR A 247 15.54 -18.23 16.24
N ALA A 248 16.38 -17.48 15.53
CA ALA A 248 16.27 -17.35 14.07
C ALA A 248 16.40 -18.70 13.34
N VAL A 249 17.31 -19.58 13.78
CA VAL A 249 17.45 -20.93 13.22
C VAL A 249 16.21 -21.77 13.50
N VAL A 250 15.72 -21.79 14.74
CA VAL A 250 14.50 -22.54 15.13
C VAL A 250 13.28 -22.06 14.34
N SER A 251 13.05 -20.75 14.23
CA SER A 251 11.96 -20.19 13.42
C SER A 251 12.09 -20.52 11.92
N ALA A 252 13.30 -20.71 11.39
CA ALA A 252 13.50 -21.10 10.01
C ALA A 252 13.25 -22.60 9.78
N LEU A 253 13.48 -23.44 10.81
CA LEU A 253 13.16 -24.86 10.82
C LEU A 253 11.64 -25.08 10.90
N ALA A 254 10.96 -24.48 11.87
CA ALA A 254 9.49 -24.53 11.97
C ALA A 254 8.80 -24.09 10.66
N ALA A 255 9.29 -23.01 10.03
CA ALA A 255 8.76 -22.57 8.75
C ALA A 255 9.03 -23.52 7.57
N SER A 256 10.00 -24.43 7.67
CA SER A 256 10.26 -25.45 6.63
C SER A 256 9.35 -26.68 6.73
N ALA A 257 8.68 -26.88 7.87
CA ALA A 257 7.71 -27.96 8.08
C ALA A 257 6.29 -27.62 7.56
N ILE A 258 6.02 -26.37 7.19
CA ILE A 258 4.69 -25.93 6.74
C ILE A 258 4.65 -25.84 5.21
N PRO A 259 3.86 -26.69 4.50
CA PRO A 259 3.79 -26.70 3.04
C PRO A 259 3.47 -25.31 2.44
N SER A 260 2.54 -24.58 3.05
CA SER A 260 2.10 -23.26 2.59
C SER A 260 3.24 -22.23 2.58
N LEU A 261 4.18 -22.30 3.52
CA LEU A 261 5.35 -21.41 3.54
C LEU A 261 6.41 -21.83 2.53
N VAL A 262 6.55 -23.14 2.27
CA VAL A 262 7.46 -23.69 1.26
C VAL A 262 7.00 -23.34 -0.17
N LEU A 263 5.69 -23.44 -0.43
CA LEU A 263 5.06 -22.97 -1.66
C LEU A 263 5.13 -21.44 -1.79
N ALA A 264 4.83 -20.67 -0.75
CA ALA A 264 4.91 -19.21 -0.78
C ALA A 264 6.34 -18.68 -0.99
N ARG A 265 7.38 -19.41 -0.56
CA ARG A 265 8.78 -19.12 -0.91
C ARG A 265 9.09 -19.42 -2.38
N GLY A 266 8.25 -20.20 -3.05
CA GLY A 266 8.38 -20.54 -4.46
C GLY A 266 9.23 -21.78 -4.74
N HIS A 267 9.22 -22.78 -3.86
CA HIS A 267 9.66 -24.13 -4.24
C HIS A 267 8.60 -24.82 -5.13
N ARG A 268 8.97 -25.88 -5.85
CA ARG A 268 8.01 -26.87 -6.38
C ARG A 268 7.98 -28.07 -5.44
N ILE A 269 6.80 -28.37 -4.91
CA ILE A 269 6.57 -29.53 -4.03
C ILE A 269 5.24 -30.24 -4.33
N GLU A 270 4.64 -29.96 -5.49
CA GLU A 270 3.33 -30.51 -5.91
C GLU A 270 3.29 -32.06 -5.95
N GLN A 271 4.43 -32.72 -6.17
CA GLN A 271 4.56 -34.19 -6.25
C GLN A 271 5.18 -34.83 -4.99
N VAL A 272 5.49 -34.03 -3.94
CA VAL A 272 6.17 -34.54 -2.74
C VAL A 272 5.13 -35.11 -1.76
N PRO A 273 5.28 -36.36 -1.26
CA PRO A 273 4.23 -37.04 -0.50
C PRO A 273 3.89 -36.34 0.83
N GLU A 274 4.88 -35.78 1.53
CA GLU A 274 4.64 -34.89 2.68
C GLU A 274 5.78 -33.90 2.95
N VAL A 275 5.48 -32.90 3.79
CA VAL A 275 6.44 -31.95 4.34
C VAL A 275 6.19 -31.87 5.86
N PRO A 276 7.20 -31.98 6.73
CA PRO A 276 8.63 -32.17 6.42
C PRO A 276 8.93 -33.54 5.81
N LEU A 277 9.78 -33.57 4.78
CA LEU A 277 10.15 -34.82 4.10
C LEU A 277 11.33 -35.50 4.84
N VAL A 278 11.13 -36.73 5.30
CA VAL A 278 12.14 -37.57 5.97
C VAL A 278 12.43 -38.80 5.13
N LEU A 279 13.71 -39.06 4.86
CA LEU A 279 14.19 -40.22 4.11
C LEU A 279 14.95 -41.18 5.01
N ASP A 280 14.98 -42.45 4.64
CA ASP A 280 15.81 -43.46 5.32
C ASP A 280 17.33 -43.12 5.31
N ASN A 281 18.04 -43.67 6.31
CA ASN A 281 19.48 -43.52 6.52
C ASN A 281 20.34 -44.12 5.40
N SER A 282 19.83 -45.06 4.59
CA SER A 282 20.52 -45.56 3.38
C SER A 282 20.95 -44.43 2.42
N VAL A 283 20.23 -43.31 2.42
CA VAL A 283 20.55 -42.12 1.61
C VAL A 283 21.89 -41.49 2.03
N GLU A 284 22.34 -41.62 3.29
CA GLU A 284 23.65 -41.12 3.75
C GLU A 284 24.84 -41.82 3.10
N SER A 285 24.66 -43.08 2.67
CA SER A 285 25.70 -43.92 2.05
C SER A 285 25.91 -43.63 0.55
N LEU A 286 25.07 -42.81 -0.09
CA LEU A 286 25.13 -42.56 -1.53
C LEU A 286 26.39 -41.78 -1.95
N GLU A 287 27.20 -42.37 -2.83
CA GLU A 287 28.40 -41.71 -3.40
C GLU A 287 28.17 -41.09 -4.78
N LYS A 288 27.34 -41.71 -5.62
CA LYS A 288 27.19 -41.35 -7.03
C LYS A 288 26.07 -40.31 -7.23
N THR A 289 26.40 -39.25 -7.97
CA THR A 289 25.45 -38.19 -8.40
C THR A 289 24.23 -38.74 -9.14
N SER A 290 24.42 -39.79 -9.95
CA SER A 290 23.33 -40.45 -10.68
C SER A 290 22.33 -41.14 -9.75
N SER A 291 22.79 -41.81 -8.69
CA SER A 291 21.92 -42.39 -7.66
C SER A 291 21.16 -41.31 -6.90
N ALA A 292 21.85 -40.22 -6.51
CA ALA A 292 21.22 -39.06 -5.87
C ALA A 292 20.11 -38.43 -6.73
N VAL A 293 20.29 -38.36 -8.05
CA VAL A 293 19.25 -37.89 -8.99
C VAL A 293 18.09 -38.89 -9.12
N LYS A 294 18.34 -40.21 -9.14
CA LYS A 294 17.28 -41.23 -9.15
C LYS A 294 16.36 -41.11 -7.93
N VAL A 295 16.95 -40.97 -6.73
CA VAL A 295 16.23 -40.82 -5.46
C VAL A 295 15.35 -39.55 -5.49
N LEU A 296 15.90 -38.39 -5.87
CA LEU A 296 15.12 -37.15 -5.98
C LEU A 296 13.97 -37.23 -7.00
N LYS A 297 14.11 -38.02 -8.07
CA LYS A 297 13.02 -38.25 -9.03
C LYS A 297 11.92 -39.13 -8.46
N LYS A 298 12.29 -40.24 -7.80
CA LYS A 298 11.33 -41.18 -7.17
C LYS A 298 10.45 -40.52 -6.10
N ILE A 299 10.98 -39.54 -5.36
CA ILE A 299 10.27 -38.85 -4.27
C ILE A 299 9.57 -37.55 -4.76
N GLY A 300 9.47 -37.29 -6.06
CA GLY A 300 8.85 -36.07 -6.62
C GLY A 300 9.60 -34.75 -6.35
N ALA A 301 10.74 -34.80 -5.66
CA ALA A 301 11.55 -33.64 -5.27
C ALA A 301 12.38 -33.03 -6.41
N TYR A 302 12.45 -33.70 -7.57
CA TYR A 302 13.34 -33.29 -8.67
C TYR A 302 12.86 -32.05 -9.45
N GLU A 303 11.56 -31.74 -9.47
CA GLU A 303 11.06 -30.57 -10.21
C GLU A 303 11.62 -29.24 -9.69
N ASP A 304 11.92 -29.14 -8.39
CA ASP A 304 12.56 -27.97 -7.79
C ASP A 304 14.05 -27.85 -8.19
N VAL A 305 14.69 -28.98 -8.50
CA VAL A 305 16.03 -29.04 -9.09
C VAL A 305 15.99 -28.63 -10.57
N GLU A 306 15.02 -29.11 -11.35
CA GLU A 306 14.83 -28.66 -12.74
C GLU A 306 14.53 -27.16 -12.82
N LYS A 307 13.69 -26.64 -11.92
CA LYS A 307 13.43 -25.21 -11.71
C LYS A 307 14.69 -24.42 -11.36
N ALA A 308 15.67 -25.04 -10.70
CA ALA A 308 16.97 -24.45 -10.43
C ALA A 308 17.92 -24.53 -11.64
N ILE A 309 17.93 -25.64 -12.40
CA ILE A 309 18.67 -25.81 -13.65
C ILE A 309 18.24 -24.75 -14.67
N ALA A 310 16.94 -24.67 -14.98
CA ALA A 310 16.37 -23.72 -15.94
C ALA A 310 16.56 -22.24 -15.53
N SER A 311 16.85 -21.97 -14.25
CA SER A 311 17.09 -20.61 -13.76
C SER A 311 18.54 -20.11 -13.91
N ARG A 312 19.46 -20.92 -14.47
CA ARG A 312 20.92 -20.66 -14.49
C ARG A 312 21.33 -19.59 -15.51
N ASN A 313 20.94 -18.34 -15.25
CA ASN A 313 21.15 -17.23 -16.17
C ASN A 313 22.45 -16.46 -15.90
N ILE A 314 22.94 -15.75 -16.94
CA ILE A 314 24.09 -14.85 -16.83
C ILE A 314 23.69 -13.58 -16.05
N ARG A 315 24.47 -13.23 -15.03
CA ARG A 315 24.22 -12.08 -14.15
C ARG A 315 24.37 -10.76 -14.92
N ALA A 316 23.40 -9.86 -14.76
CA ALA A 316 23.48 -8.50 -15.30
C ALA A 316 24.63 -7.66 -14.67
N GLY A 317 25.11 -6.67 -15.42
CA GLY A 317 26.06 -5.65 -14.96
C GLY A 317 27.47 -6.16 -14.58
N LYS A 318 28.17 -5.36 -13.77
CA LYS A 318 29.60 -5.53 -13.42
C LYS A 318 29.93 -6.78 -12.57
N GLY A 319 28.94 -7.64 -12.29
CA GLY A 319 29.15 -8.93 -11.62
C GLY A 319 29.85 -9.97 -12.50
N LYS A 320 29.65 -9.91 -13.83
CA LYS A 320 30.26 -10.84 -14.80
C LYS A 320 31.79 -10.88 -14.71
N MET A 321 32.42 -9.70 -14.56
CA MET A 321 33.87 -9.51 -14.45
C MET A 321 34.45 -9.81 -13.05
N ARG A 322 33.63 -10.28 -12.10
CA ARG A 322 34.02 -10.43 -10.69
C ARG A 322 33.64 -11.80 -10.15
N ASN A 323 33.98 -12.85 -10.92
CA ASN A 323 33.78 -14.28 -10.66
C ASN A 323 32.36 -14.67 -10.22
N ARG A 324 31.36 -13.91 -10.71
CA ARG A 324 29.92 -14.09 -10.42
C ARG A 324 29.10 -14.05 -11.71
N ARG A 325 29.60 -14.73 -12.75
CA ARG A 325 29.03 -14.77 -14.10
C ARG A 325 27.62 -15.36 -14.13
N TYR A 326 27.35 -16.40 -13.36
CA TYR A 326 26.03 -17.04 -13.29
C TYR A 326 25.27 -16.69 -12.00
N VAL A 327 23.96 -16.86 -12.05
CA VAL A 327 23.03 -16.92 -10.91
C VAL A 327 22.11 -18.11 -11.12
N SER A 328 21.77 -18.84 -10.07
CA SER A 328 20.71 -19.85 -10.07
C SER A 328 19.83 -19.66 -8.84
N ARG A 329 18.60 -20.19 -8.88
CA ARG A 329 17.72 -20.33 -7.73
C ARG A 329 18.31 -21.31 -6.70
N ARG A 330 17.71 -21.34 -5.51
CA ARG A 330 18.01 -22.32 -4.46
C ARG A 330 16.91 -23.37 -4.45
N GLY A 331 17.28 -24.61 -4.73
CA GLY A 331 16.40 -25.76 -4.62
C GLY A 331 16.40 -26.35 -3.20
N PRO A 332 16.20 -27.67 -3.02
CA PRO A 332 16.16 -28.28 -1.70
C PRO A 332 17.46 -28.11 -0.91
N LEU A 333 17.35 -28.16 0.41
CA LEU A 333 18.46 -28.33 1.34
C LEU A 333 18.39 -29.76 1.89
N ILE A 334 19.46 -30.54 1.77
CA ILE A 334 19.52 -31.89 2.32
C ILE A 334 20.28 -31.84 3.64
N VAL A 335 19.68 -32.38 4.71
CA VAL A 335 20.27 -32.38 6.06
C VAL A 335 20.56 -33.81 6.50
N TYR A 336 21.81 -34.05 6.87
CA TYR A 336 22.34 -35.35 7.28
C TYR A 336 22.83 -35.32 8.75
N GLY A 337 22.79 -36.47 9.41
CA GLY A 337 23.07 -36.63 10.84
C GLY A 337 24.44 -37.21 11.15
N THR A 338 25.11 -37.87 10.19
CA THR A 338 26.40 -38.55 10.43
C THR A 338 27.59 -37.74 9.92
N GLU A 339 28.58 -37.49 10.77
CA GLU A 339 29.83 -36.82 10.38
C GLU A 339 30.53 -37.60 9.24
N GLY A 340 30.97 -36.91 8.18
CA GLY A 340 31.66 -37.55 7.05
C GLY A 340 30.76 -38.27 6.03
N ALA A 341 29.43 -38.21 6.15
CA ALA A 341 28.48 -38.89 5.27
C ALA A 341 28.79 -38.76 3.76
N LYS A 342 28.76 -39.90 3.06
CA LYS A 342 29.09 -40.04 1.63
C LYS A 342 28.19 -39.19 0.73
N LEU A 343 26.91 -39.06 1.11
CA LEU A 343 25.88 -38.16 0.58
C LEU A 343 26.42 -36.77 0.19
N VAL A 344 27.31 -36.18 1.00
CA VAL A 344 27.88 -34.86 0.72
C VAL A 344 28.59 -34.81 -0.64
N LYS A 345 29.24 -35.90 -1.08
CA LYS A 345 29.86 -35.98 -2.41
C LYS A 345 28.82 -36.09 -3.52
N ALA A 346 27.80 -36.94 -3.34
CA ALA A 346 26.77 -37.20 -4.33
C ALA A 346 25.89 -35.97 -4.65
N PHE A 347 25.51 -35.19 -3.63
CA PHE A 347 24.56 -34.08 -3.82
C PHE A 347 25.20 -32.71 -4.07
N ARG A 348 26.49 -32.48 -3.71
CA ARG A 348 27.14 -31.15 -3.85
C ARG A 348 27.16 -30.60 -5.29
N ASN A 349 27.15 -31.48 -6.30
CA ASN A 349 27.19 -31.06 -7.71
C ASN A 349 25.81 -30.93 -8.37
N VAL A 350 24.72 -31.26 -7.66
CA VAL A 350 23.35 -31.17 -8.21
C VAL A 350 22.90 -29.69 -8.22
N PRO A 351 22.50 -29.11 -9.37
CA PRO A 351 22.28 -27.67 -9.47
C PRO A 351 21.20 -27.13 -8.51
N GLY A 352 21.55 -26.10 -7.74
CA GLY A 352 20.64 -25.43 -6.81
C GLY A 352 20.45 -26.12 -5.45
N VAL A 353 20.79 -27.40 -5.34
CA VAL A 353 20.80 -28.17 -4.08
C VAL A 353 21.91 -27.63 -3.17
N GLU A 354 21.68 -27.67 -1.86
CA GLU A 354 22.75 -27.52 -0.87
C GLU A 354 22.65 -28.64 0.17
N VAL A 355 23.73 -28.86 0.92
CA VAL A 355 23.83 -29.89 1.95
C VAL A 355 24.33 -29.27 3.27
N ALA A 356 23.85 -29.74 4.43
CA ALA A 356 24.28 -29.31 5.77
C ALA A 356 24.18 -30.46 6.79
N SER A 357 24.99 -30.45 7.86
CA SER A 357 24.74 -31.35 9.02
C SER A 357 23.87 -30.66 10.08
N VAL A 358 23.15 -31.44 10.87
CA VAL A 358 22.25 -30.96 11.95
C VAL A 358 22.97 -30.04 12.95
N ASP A 359 24.17 -30.43 13.36
CA ASP A 359 24.96 -29.74 14.39
C ASP A 359 25.44 -28.36 13.91
N ARG A 360 25.56 -28.19 12.59
CA ARG A 360 26.15 -27.03 11.92
C ARG A 360 25.13 -26.25 11.07
N LEU A 361 23.84 -26.42 11.35
CA LEU A 361 22.74 -25.76 10.65
C LEU A 361 22.90 -24.22 10.61
N ASN A 362 22.86 -23.68 9.39
CA ASN A 362 23.19 -22.29 9.09
C ASN A 362 21.97 -21.52 8.58
N LEU A 363 21.62 -20.41 9.25
CA LEU A 363 20.51 -19.54 8.86
C LEU A 363 20.60 -19.04 7.41
N LEU A 364 21.82 -18.82 6.88
CA LEU A 364 22.01 -18.38 5.49
C LEU A 364 21.66 -19.45 4.44
N GLN A 365 21.56 -20.72 4.85
CA GLN A 365 21.11 -21.85 4.02
C GLN A 365 19.63 -22.18 4.28
N LEU A 366 19.17 -22.08 5.54
CA LEU A 366 17.77 -22.31 5.94
C LEU A 366 16.82 -21.23 5.44
N ALA A 367 17.20 -19.95 5.53
CA ALA A 367 16.42 -18.81 5.05
C ALA A 367 17.21 -17.95 4.05
N PRO A 368 17.53 -18.45 2.83
CA PRO A 368 18.34 -17.70 1.87
C PRO A 368 17.64 -16.40 1.45
N GLY A 369 18.27 -15.27 1.76
CA GLY A 369 17.72 -13.93 1.53
C GLY A 369 16.97 -13.34 2.73
N GLY A 370 16.73 -14.12 3.79
CA GLY A 370 15.84 -13.78 4.91
C GLY A 370 14.44 -14.38 4.77
N HIS A 371 14.10 -14.90 3.58
CA HIS A 371 12.83 -15.58 3.32
C HIS A 371 12.83 -16.98 3.94
N LEU A 372 11.93 -17.16 4.91
CA LEU A 372 11.51 -18.41 5.55
C LEU A 372 10.96 -19.44 4.55
N GLY A 373 10.83 -20.70 4.97
CA GLY A 373 10.15 -21.74 4.22
C GLY A 373 10.98 -22.33 3.08
N ARG A 374 12.28 -22.63 3.30
CA ARG A 374 13.03 -23.43 2.31
C ARG A 374 12.53 -24.87 2.37
N PHE A 375 12.40 -25.53 1.22
CA PHE A 375 12.20 -26.98 1.18
C PHE A 375 13.44 -27.69 1.74
N ILE A 376 13.26 -28.50 2.78
CA ILE A 376 14.31 -29.29 3.43
C ILE A 376 13.95 -30.77 3.34
N ILE A 377 14.95 -31.58 2.99
CA ILE A 377 14.91 -33.03 2.95
C ILE A 377 15.80 -33.52 4.09
N TRP A 378 15.23 -34.30 5.02
CA TRP A 378 15.93 -34.84 6.18
C TRP A 378 16.30 -36.31 5.96
N THR A 379 17.37 -36.78 6.59
CA THR A 379 17.55 -38.21 6.87
C THR A 379 16.97 -38.55 8.25
N LYS A 380 16.52 -39.79 8.47
CA LYS A 380 15.93 -40.24 9.75
C LYS A 380 16.83 -39.90 10.96
N CYS A 381 18.11 -40.26 10.88
CA CYS A 381 19.17 -39.92 11.85
C CYS A 381 19.32 -38.39 12.06
N ALA A 382 19.14 -37.57 11.01
CA ALA A 382 19.18 -36.12 11.15
C ALA A 382 17.94 -35.56 11.87
N PHE A 383 16.77 -36.16 11.64
CA PHE A 383 15.50 -35.74 12.19
C PHE A 383 15.44 -36.00 13.70
N GLU A 384 15.76 -37.23 14.12
CA GLU A 384 15.81 -37.66 15.53
C GLU A 384 16.85 -36.86 16.35
N LYS A 385 17.94 -36.41 15.73
CA LYS A 385 18.96 -35.57 16.39
C LYS A 385 18.49 -34.15 16.68
N LEU A 386 17.40 -33.65 16.07
CA LEU A 386 16.95 -32.25 16.27
C LEU A 386 16.61 -31.95 17.73
N ASP A 387 15.87 -32.81 18.43
CA ASP A 387 15.46 -32.56 19.82
C ASP A 387 16.66 -32.64 20.78
N GLN A 388 17.63 -33.52 20.55
CA GLN A 388 18.90 -33.51 21.30
C GLN A 388 19.64 -32.18 21.11
N VAL A 389 19.67 -31.70 19.86
CA VAL A 389 20.41 -30.52 19.42
C VAL A 389 19.72 -29.20 19.81
N PHE A 390 18.41 -29.15 20.06
CA PHE A 390 17.67 -27.91 20.41
C PHE A 390 16.85 -27.94 21.70
N GLY A 391 16.59 -29.12 22.27
CA GLY A 391 15.67 -29.31 23.39
C GLY A 391 14.22 -29.56 22.92
N SER A 392 13.43 -30.11 23.84
CA SER A 392 11.97 -30.26 23.71
C SER A 392 11.26 -28.98 24.20
N ALA A 393 9.93 -28.97 24.23
CA ALA A 393 9.15 -27.96 24.94
C ALA A 393 9.53 -27.87 26.44
N ASP A 394 9.74 -29.03 27.07
CA ASP A 394 10.00 -29.15 28.51
C ASP A 394 11.50 -29.43 28.82
N GLU A 395 12.16 -30.31 28.05
CA GLU A 395 13.60 -30.57 28.22
C GLU A 395 14.50 -29.48 27.61
N LYS A 396 15.50 -29.03 28.39
CA LYS A 396 16.60 -28.19 27.88
C LYS A 396 17.49 -28.99 26.92
N SER A 397 18.09 -28.31 25.94
CA SER A 397 18.97 -28.95 24.95
C SER A 397 20.19 -29.62 25.58
N LYS A 398 20.44 -30.87 25.19
CA LYS A 398 21.60 -31.67 25.59
C LYS A 398 22.90 -31.10 24.99
N VAL A 399 22.87 -30.68 23.72
CA VAL A 399 24.04 -30.09 23.03
C VAL A 399 24.21 -28.59 23.32
N LYS A 400 23.12 -27.81 23.35
CA LYS A 400 23.19 -26.35 23.50
C LYS A 400 23.05 -25.95 24.97
N LYS A 401 24.18 -25.90 25.71
CA LYS A 401 24.23 -25.44 27.12
C LYS A 401 23.33 -24.21 27.38
N ASN A 402 22.50 -24.34 28.42
CA ASN A 402 21.51 -23.38 28.89
C ASN A 402 20.57 -22.86 27.78
N TYR A 403 20.11 -23.75 26.90
CA TYR A 403 19.11 -23.46 25.87
C TYR A 403 17.82 -24.24 26.07
N ALA A 404 16.70 -23.59 25.79
CA ALA A 404 15.37 -24.16 25.66
C ALA A 404 14.69 -23.52 24.44
N LEU A 405 13.65 -24.16 23.92
CA LEU A 405 12.89 -23.63 22.79
C LEU A 405 12.18 -22.30 23.15
N PRO A 406 12.01 -21.39 22.18
CA PRO A 406 11.33 -20.13 22.42
C PRO A 406 9.82 -20.35 22.60
N ARG A 407 9.27 -20.00 23.76
CA ARG A 407 7.82 -20.03 23.99
C ARG A 407 7.10 -18.99 23.11
N PRO A 408 5.92 -19.31 22.53
CA PRO A 408 5.10 -18.34 21.82
C PRO A 408 4.41 -17.36 22.80
N LEU A 409 3.88 -16.26 22.29
CA LEU A 409 3.08 -15.30 23.08
C LEU A 409 1.60 -15.70 23.20
N MET A 410 1.13 -16.58 22.31
CA MET A 410 -0.22 -17.16 22.30
C MET A 410 -0.08 -18.67 22.17
N ALA A 411 -0.89 -19.45 22.89
CA ALA A 411 -0.85 -20.91 22.79
C ALA A 411 -1.38 -21.40 21.43
N ASN A 412 -2.52 -20.85 21.00
CA ASN A 412 -3.11 -21.04 19.68
C ASN A 412 -2.99 -19.73 18.88
N SER A 413 -2.58 -19.81 17.61
CA SER A 413 -2.46 -18.67 16.69
C SER A 413 -3.71 -18.41 15.84
N ASP A 414 -4.70 -19.32 15.83
CA ASP A 414 -5.94 -19.17 15.08
C ASP A 414 -6.90 -18.20 15.78
N LEU A 415 -6.73 -16.91 15.47
CA LEU A 415 -7.62 -15.84 15.90
C LEU A 415 -9.06 -16.04 15.40
N SER A 416 -9.29 -16.67 14.25
CA SER A 416 -10.64 -16.89 13.73
C SER A 416 -11.40 -17.89 14.59
N ARG A 417 -10.75 -19.01 14.96
CA ARG A 417 -11.33 -19.99 15.89
C ARG A 417 -11.55 -19.42 17.29
N ILE A 418 -10.66 -18.56 17.78
CA ILE A 418 -10.81 -17.90 19.08
C ILE A 418 -11.99 -16.91 19.01
N ILE A 419 -12.02 -16.01 18.03
CA ILE A 419 -13.09 -15.00 17.91
C ILE A 419 -14.46 -15.64 17.71
N ASN A 420 -14.54 -16.74 16.95
CA ASN A 420 -15.78 -17.45 16.65
C ASN A 420 -16.13 -18.54 17.68
N SER A 421 -15.47 -18.57 18.85
CA SER A 421 -15.85 -19.50 19.93
C SER A 421 -17.12 -19.02 20.63
N ASP A 422 -17.94 -19.95 21.11
CA ASP A 422 -19.24 -19.63 21.71
C ASP A 422 -19.09 -18.76 22.97
N GLU A 423 -18.03 -18.97 23.75
CA GLU A 423 -17.70 -18.20 24.96
C GLU A 423 -17.38 -16.74 24.67
N ILE A 424 -16.93 -16.41 23.44
CA ILE A 424 -16.72 -15.04 22.99
C ILE A 424 -17.97 -14.51 22.29
N GLN A 425 -18.58 -15.29 21.40
CA GLN A 425 -19.76 -14.85 20.62
C GLN A 425 -20.98 -14.56 21.50
N CYS A 426 -21.18 -15.26 22.61
CA CYS A 426 -22.29 -14.99 23.54
C CYS A 426 -22.15 -13.65 24.29
N VAL A 427 -20.93 -13.10 24.42
CA VAL A 427 -20.64 -11.81 25.07
C VAL A 427 -20.50 -10.66 24.05
N VAL A 428 -20.19 -10.97 22.79
CA VAL A 428 -20.01 -9.98 21.72
C VAL A 428 -21.33 -9.28 21.39
N ARG A 429 -21.32 -7.95 21.51
CA ARG A 429 -22.48 -7.11 21.15
C ARG A 429 -22.71 -7.12 19.63
N PRO A 430 -23.97 -7.11 19.16
CA PRO A 430 -24.28 -7.20 17.74
C PRO A 430 -23.69 -6.05 16.91
N THR A 431 -23.19 -6.38 15.72
CA THR A 431 -22.51 -5.46 14.82
C THR A 431 -23.38 -4.26 14.43
N LYS A 432 -22.88 -3.04 14.67
CA LYS A 432 -23.56 -1.79 14.28
C LYS A 432 -23.56 -1.62 12.75
N LYS A 433 -24.69 -1.95 12.11
CA LYS A 433 -24.85 -1.91 10.65
C LYS A 433 -24.93 -0.48 10.07
N GLU A 434 -25.38 0.51 10.86
CA GLU A 434 -25.56 1.88 10.37
C GLU A 434 -24.25 2.69 10.33
N VAL A 435 -23.74 2.95 9.12
CA VAL A 435 -22.66 3.92 8.88
C VAL A 435 -23.23 5.20 8.26
N LYS A 436 -23.65 6.15 9.10
CA LYS A 436 -24.21 7.45 8.70
C LYS A 436 -23.13 8.36 8.08
N ARG A 437 -22.82 8.16 6.79
CA ARG A 437 -21.88 8.98 6.00
C ARG A 437 -22.42 10.40 5.78
N ARG A 438 -21.53 11.40 5.78
CA ARG A 438 -21.86 12.80 5.48
C ARG A 438 -22.20 12.98 3.99
N VAL A 439 -23.49 12.94 3.67
CA VAL A 439 -24.02 13.36 2.36
C VAL A 439 -23.90 14.88 2.20
N LEU A 440 -23.87 15.38 0.96
CA LEU A 440 -23.99 16.81 0.66
C LEU A 440 -25.27 17.38 1.29
N LYS A 441 -25.13 18.38 2.17
CA LYS A 441 -26.27 19.11 2.76
C LYS A 441 -26.95 19.93 1.66
N LYS A 442 -28.08 19.44 1.13
CA LYS A 442 -28.96 20.21 0.24
C LYS A 442 -29.52 21.42 0.98
N ASN A 443 -29.44 22.60 0.39
CA ASN A 443 -30.04 23.82 0.96
C ASN A 443 -31.57 23.72 0.85
N PRO A 444 -32.33 23.73 1.97
CA PRO A 444 -33.78 23.55 1.92
C PRO A 444 -34.49 24.70 1.19
N LEU A 445 -34.07 25.95 1.39
CA LEU A 445 -34.70 27.12 0.74
C LEU A 445 -34.59 27.08 -0.79
N LYS A 446 -33.55 26.42 -1.33
CA LYS A 446 -33.35 26.22 -2.78
C LYS A 446 -33.78 24.84 -3.30
N ASN A 447 -34.16 23.89 -2.42
CA ASN A 447 -34.51 22.53 -2.82
C ASN A 447 -35.81 22.08 -2.15
N LEU A 448 -36.92 22.14 -2.90
CA LEU A 448 -38.27 21.90 -2.38
C LEU A 448 -38.42 20.54 -1.66
N GLY A 449 -37.83 19.46 -2.16
CA GLY A 449 -37.88 18.15 -1.48
C GLY A 449 -37.16 18.14 -0.12
N SER A 450 -36.10 18.95 0.03
CA SER A 450 -35.42 19.15 1.31
C SER A 450 -36.18 20.13 2.22
N LEU A 451 -36.90 21.10 1.66
CA LEU A 451 -37.80 21.99 2.39
C LEU A 451 -38.98 21.23 3.00
N VAL A 452 -39.69 20.44 2.17
CA VAL A 452 -40.87 19.66 2.58
C VAL A 452 -40.50 18.60 3.62
N LYS A 453 -39.29 18.04 3.58
CA LYS A 453 -38.78 17.13 4.61
C LYS A 453 -38.50 17.79 5.97
N LEU A 454 -38.32 19.12 6.01
CA LEU A 454 -38.17 19.88 7.26
C LEU A 454 -39.47 20.56 7.70
N ASN A 455 -40.32 20.96 6.75
CA ASN A 455 -41.60 21.60 6.98
C ASN A 455 -42.63 21.12 5.93
N PRO A 456 -43.55 20.20 6.28
CA PRO A 456 -44.54 19.69 5.33
C PRO A 456 -45.51 20.79 4.85
N TYR A 457 -45.82 21.77 5.70
CA TYR A 457 -46.68 22.92 5.36
C TYR A 457 -46.06 23.86 4.32
N ALA A 458 -44.76 23.74 4.00
CA ALA A 458 -44.17 24.47 2.89
C ALA A 458 -44.84 24.13 1.53
N LYS A 459 -45.41 22.92 1.40
CA LYS A 459 -46.17 22.51 0.20
C LYS A 459 -47.55 23.19 0.14
N THR A 460 -48.23 23.38 1.27
CA THR A 460 -49.54 24.04 1.31
C THR A 460 -49.39 25.56 1.22
N ALA A 461 -48.45 26.15 1.95
CA ALA A 461 -48.14 27.59 1.88
C ALA A 461 -47.85 28.04 0.44
N ARG A 462 -46.95 27.33 -0.27
CA ARG A 462 -46.61 27.65 -1.67
C ARG A 462 -47.75 27.40 -2.66
N ARG A 463 -48.70 26.50 -2.34
CA ARG A 463 -49.94 26.32 -3.12
C ARG A 463 -50.91 27.49 -2.91
N MET A 464 -51.06 27.96 -1.66
CA MET A 464 -51.89 29.13 -1.34
C MET A 464 -51.30 30.42 -1.95
N GLU A 465 -49.98 30.56 -1.91
CA GLU A 465 -49.23 31.65 -2.56
C GLU A 465 -49.54 31.72 -4.07
N LEU A 466 -49.34 30.63 -4.82
CA LEU A 466 -49.63 30.58 -6.26
C LEU A 466 -51.11 30.86 -6.58
N LEU A 467 -52.05 30.35 -5.78
CA LEU A 467 -53.48 30.64 -5.95
C LEU A 467 -53.79 32.13 -5.70
N ALA A 468 -53.19 32.72 -4.66
CA ALA A 468 -53.33 34.14 -4.35
C ALA A 468 -52.66 35.03 -5.39
N GLU A 469 -51.54 34.63 -6.00
CA GLU A 469 -50.92 35.34 -7.12
C GLU A 469 -51.83 35.36 -8.36
N VAL A 470 -52.44 34.23 -8.73
CA VAL A 470 -53.39 34.16 -9.85
C VAL A 470 -54.63 35.03 -9.58
N GLN A 471 -55.15 35.04 -8.35
CA GLN A 471 -56.25 35.93 -7.94
C GLN A 471 -55.84 37.41 -7.99
N ARG A 472 -54.67 37.77 -7.44
CA ARG A 472 -54.12 39.14 -7.47
C ARG A 472 -53.87 39.62 -8.89
N ALA A 473 -53.42 38.75 -9.80
CA ALA A 473 -53.20 39.10 -11.20
C ALA A 473 -54.51 39.50 -11.90
N LYS A 474 -55.58 38.72 -11.72
CA LYS A 474 -56.93 39.03 -12.22
C LYS A 474 -57.46 40.34 -11.63
N ALA A 475 -57.48 40.45 -10.30
CA ALA A 475 -57.94 41.65 -9.59
C ALA A 475 -57.14 42.91 -9.97
N ARG A 476 -55.83 42.78 -10.29
CA ARG A 476 -55.00 43.89 -10.78
C ARG A 476 -55.35 44.29 -12.21
N GLN A 477 -55.65 43.34 -13.09
CA GLN A 477 -56.13 43.62 -14.45
C GLN A 477 -57.51 44.29 -14.41
N GLU A 478 -58.43 43.78 -13.60
CA GLU A 478 -59.77 44.36 -13.35
C GLU A 478 -59.66 45.79 -12.80
N LYS A 479 -58.82 46.03 -11.79
CA LYS A 479 -58.60 47.38 -11.23
C LYS A 479 -57.93 48.33 -12.24
N LEU A 480 -57.07 47.83 -13.13
CA LEU A 480 -56.51 48.61 -14.25
C LEU A 480 -57.56 48.95 -15.31
N ALA A 481 -58.46 48.02 -15.63
CA ALA A 481 -59.58 48.27 -16.54
C ALA A 481 -60.57 49.29 -15.94
N ALA A 482 -60.86 49.19 -14.64
CA ALA A 482 -61.68 50.18 -13.92
C ALA A 482 -61.03 51.58 -13.93
N LYS A 483 -59.72 51.69 -13.63
CA LYS A 483 -58.97 52.96 -13.71
C LYS A 483 -58.85 53.55 -15.12
N ARG A 484 -59.10 52.76 -16.17
CA ARG A 484 -59.13 53.20 -17.57
C ARG A 484 -60.51 53.69 -18.03
N LYS A 485 -61.56 53.60 -17.19
CA LYS A 485 -62.84 54.26 -17.44
C LYS A 485 -62.75 55.75 -17.04
N PRO A 486 -63.27 56.69 -17.86
CA PRO A 486 -63.01 58.12 -17.70
C PRO A 486 -63.52 58.70 -16.36
N THR A 487 -64.60 58.15 -15.80
CA THR A 487 -65.20 58.60 -14.54
C THR A 487 -64.26 58.50 -13.32
N ALA A 488 -63.26 57.63 -13.36
CA ALA A 488 -62.28 57.49 -12.26
C ALA A 488 -61.16 58.55 -12.30
N ALA A 489 -60.97 59.24 -13.44
CA ALA A 489 -59.87 60.19 -13.61
C ALA A 489 -60.09 61.51 -12.86
N GLN A 490 -61.34 61.88 -12.58
CA GLN A 490 -61.68 63.13 -11.89
C GLN A 490 -61.37 63.07 -10.38
N VAL A 491 -61.65 61.94 -9.71
CA VAL A 491 -61.43 61.79 -8.27
C VAL A 491 -59.93 61.67 -7.94
N GLU A 492 -59.19 60.75 -8.57
CA GLU A 492 -57.73 60.71 -8.42
C GLU A 492 -57.01 61.83 -9.19
N GLY A 493 -57.74 62.72 -9.86
CA GLY A 493 -57.23 63.95 -10.45
C GLY A 493 -57.12 65.05 -9.39
N ALA A 494 -58.20 65.27 -8.64
CA ALA A 494 -58.27 66.27 -7.56
C ALA A 494 -57.15 66.11 -6.52
N ASP A 495 -56.92 64.88 -6.01
CA ASP A 495 -55.83 64.62 -5.06
C ASP A 495 -54.44 64.91 -5.65
N LYS A 496 -54.22 64.55 -6.93
CA LYS A 496 -52.94 64.80 -7.61
C LYS A 496 -52.73 66.29 -7.88
N GLU A 497 -53.77 67.04 -8.22
CA GLU A 497 -53.71 68.49 -8.36
C GLU A 497 -53.51 69.21 -7.02
N ALA A 498 -54.11 68.71 -5.93
CA ALA A 498 -53.87 69.24 -4.59
C ALA A 498 -52.41 69.04 -4.17
N ILE A 499 -51.86 67.82 -4.37
CA ILE A 499 -50.44 67.52 -4.15
C ILE A 499 -49.53 68.39 -5.04
N LYS A 500 -49.92 68.61 -6.31
CA LYS A 500 -49.16 69.49 -7.22
C LYS A 500 -49.17 70.95 -6.76
N LYS A 501 -50.34 71.50 -6.41
CA LYS A 501 -50.50 72.86 -5.89
C LYS A 501 -49.73 73.08 -4.59
N ALA A 502 -49.69 72.09 -3.70
CA ALA A 502 -48.85 72.15 -2.49
C ALA A 502 -47.34 72.20 -2.82
N GLY A 503 -46.89 71.41 -3.79
CA GLY A 503 -45.51 71.45 -4.28
C GLY A 503 -45.16 72.77 -4.97
N ASP A 504 -46.02 73.25 -5.87
CA ASP A 504 -45.84 74.51 -6.61
C ASP A 504 -45.87 75.73 -5.67
N ALA A 505 -46.65 75.69 -4.58
CA ALA A 505 -46.67 76.72 -3.55
C ALA A 505 -45.34 76.75 -2.77
N TRP A 506 -44.84 75.60 -2.31
CA TRP A 506 -43.57 75.50 -1.61
C TRP A 506 -42.41 76.01 -2.49
N TYR A 507 -42.35 75.58 -3.76
CA TYR A 507 -41.30 76.03 -4.69
C TYR A 507 -41.33 77.55 -4.94
N LYS A 508 -42.51 78.19 -4.96
CA LYS A 508 -42.63 79.64 -5.15
C LYS A 508 -42.00 80.46 -4.02
N THR A 509 -42.01 79.96 -2.78
CA THR A 509 -41.36 80.63 -1.64
C THR A 509 -39.83 80.66 -1.70
N MET A 510 -39.22 80.08 -2.74
CA MET A 510 -37.76 79.94 -2.88
C MET A 510 -37.19 80.52 -4.20
N ILE A 511 -37.92 81.43 -4.87
CA ILE A 511 -37.54 81.90 -6.22
C ILE A 511 -36.71 83.20 -6.23
N SER A 512 -36.86 84.12 -5.27
CA SER A 512 -36.12 85.39 -5.25
C SER A 512 -36.12 86.09 -3.89
N ASP A 513 -34.94 86.33 -3.30
CA ASP A 513 -34.76 87.15 -2.10
C ASP A 513 -34.77 88.66 -2.44
N SER A 514 -35.93 89.16 -2.85
CA SER A 514 -36.17 90.59 -3.13
C SER A 514 -37.63 90.95 -2.87
N ASP A 515 -37.87 91.87 -1.92
CA ASP A 515 -39.09 92.58 -1.54
C ASP A 515 -40.34 91.73 -1.19
N TYR A 516 -40.69 90.73 -1.98
CA TYR A 516 -41.82 89.82 -1.75
C TYR A 516 -41.55 88.78 -0.66
N THR A 517 -40.29 88.35 -0.46
CA THR A 517 -39.94 87.44 0.64
C THR A 517 -39.98 88.15 2.00
N GLU A 518 -39.84 89.48 2.04
CA GLU A 518 -39.86 90.24 3.29
C GLU A 518 -41.24 90.17 3.98
N PHE A 519 -42.34 90.12 3.22
CA PHE A 519 -43.70 90.03 3.79
C PHE A 519 -43.97 88.69 4.51
N GLU A 520 -43.64 87.55 3.89
CA GLU A 520 -43.80 86.26 4.58
C GLU A 520 -42.84 86.15 5.77
N ASN A 521 -41.59 86.61 5.63
CA ASN A 521 -40.62 86.61 6.72
C ASN A 521 -41.06 87.51 7.89
N PHE A 522 -41.59 88.72 7.64
CA PHE A 522 -42.14 89.59 8.69
C PHE A 522 -43.29 88.92 9.45
N SER A 523 -44.24 88.30 8.74
CA SER A 523 -45.37 87.61 9.37
C SER A 523 -44.90 86.49 10.31
N LYS A 524 -43.85 85.77 9.89
CA LYS A 524 -43.27 84.63 10.61
C LYS A 524 -42.35 85.05 11.74
N TRP A 525 -41.64 86.17 11.63
CA TRP A 525 -40.78 86.69 12.70
C TRP A 525 -41.60 87.36 13.81
N LEU A 526 -42.62 88.15 13.47
CA LEU A 526 -43.54 88.74 14.46
C LEU A 526 -44.34 87.67 15.23
N GLY A 527 -44.70 86.56 14.56
CA GLY A 527 -45.38 85.42 15.20
C GLY A 527 -44.49 84.48 16.02
N VAL A 528 -43.18 84.74 16.12
CA VAL A 528 -42.20 83.90 16.83
C VAL A 528 -41.46 84.67 17.94
N SER A 529 -41.71 85.98 18.08
CA SER A 529 -41.07 86.86 19.08
C SER A 529 -41.95 87.19 20.30
N GLN A 530 -42.98 86.37 20.59
CA GLN A 530 -43.80 86.44 21.81
C GLN A 530 -43.64 85.15 22.63
#